data_AF-A0A951FTN2-F1
#
_entry.id   AF-A0A951FTN2-F1
#
_cell.length_a   1.000
_cell.length_b   1.000
_cell.length_c   1.000
_cell.angle_alpha   90.00
_cell.angle_beta   90.00
_cell.angle_gamma   90.00
#
_symmetry.space_group_name_H-M   'P 1'
#
loop_
_entity.id
_entity.type
_entity.pdbx_description
1 polymer ?
#
loop_
_entity_poly.entity_id
_entity_poly.type
_entity_poly.pdbx_seq_one_letter_code
_entity_poly.pdbx_strand_id
1 'polypeptide(L)'
;MAVPLRQSVRIGAYLARQKLRRREKFPLLVELEPLFQCNLACSFCGKIQHPDHILKQRMPVQQALDAIEECGAPMVSIAGGEPLVHPEVHVIASELLARKKFVFLCTNAILLKNKMANFKPSPYFTWVIHLDGLRERHDRFVERAGIFDKAIDAIGEAKARGFRVATNTTFLNTDTPETVREVLDYLNDELKVDAMQISPAYAYEKAPDQEHFPGVAQTRALFSAAFADGRRKKWRLNHTPLFLDFLEGKVDYQCTPWGIPSYSIFGWQRPCYLMGDGYTKTYRELIETTDWDAYGRGRDSRCDNCMAHCGYEPTAVLATTGSLKQSLRALVQS
;
A
#
# COMPACT_ATOMS: atom_id res chain seq x y z
N MET A 1 -1.38 17.71 7.25
CA MET A 1 -2.37 16.65 6.94
C MET A 1 -1.66 15.58 6.14
N ALA A 2 -1.81 14.32 6.56
CA ALA A 2 -1.16 13.19 5.88
C ALA A 2 -1.80 12.90 4.51
N VAL A 3 -3.08 13.25 4.35
CA VAL A 3 -3.80 13.22 3.07
C VAL A 3 -4.07 14.65 2.59
N PRO A 4 -3.68 15.04 1.36
CA PRO A 4 -4.00 16.35 0.82
C PRO A 4 -5.51 16.60 0.69
N LEU A 5 -5.99 17.81 1.01
CA LEU A 5 -7.42 18.18 0.94
C LEU A 5 -8.07 17.85 -0.42
N ARG A 6 -7.34 18.09 -1.52
CA ARG A 6 -7.79 17.76 -2.88
C ARG A 6 -8.13 16.26 -3.01
N GLN A 7 -7.29 15.40 -2.44
CA GLN A 7 -7.52 13.97 -2.44
C GLN A 7 -8.75 13.64 -1.59
N SER A 8 -8.83 14.14 -0.35
CA SER A 8 -9.98 13.91 0.54
C SER A 8 -11.31 14.30 -0.11
N VAL A 9 -11.40 15.48 -0.74
CA VAL A 9 -12.62 15.94 -1.42
C VAL A 9 -12.98 15.04 -2.61
N ARG A 10 -12.00 14.67 -3.45
CA ARG A 10 -12.24 13.84 -4.63
C ARG A 10 -12.65 12.41 -4.28
N ILE A 11 -12.02 11.82 -3.26
CA ILE A 11 -12.38 10.50 -2.75
C ILE A 11 -13.75 10.54 -2.05
N GLY A 12 -14.03 11.58 -1.25
CA GLY A 12 -15.35 11.78 -0.65
C GLY A 12 -16.47 11.87 -1.70
N ALA A 13 -16.26 12.65 -2.77
CA ALA A 13 -17.22 12.75 -3.87
C ALA A 13 -17.38 11.43 -4.65
N TYR A 14 -16.29 10.68 -4.83
CA TYR A 14 -16.33 9.34 -5.42
C TYR A 14 -17.17 8.38 -4.56
N LEU A 15 -16.91 8.29 -3.26
CA LEU A 15 -17.65 7.46 -2.31
C LEU A 15 -19.14 7.80 -2.29
N ALA A 16 -19.48 9.09 -2.22
CA ALA A 16 -20.86 9.56 -2.28
C ALA A 16 -21.56 9.09 -3.57
N ARG A 17 -20.88 9.18 -4.72
CA ARG A 17 -21.41 8.72 -6.01
C ARG A 17 -21.64 7.20 -6.04
N GLN A 18 -20.74 6.40 -5.47
CA GLN A 18 -20.93 4.95 -5.41
C GLN A 18 -22.13 4.58 -4.53
N LYS A 19 -22.26 5.24 -3.36
CA LYS A 19 -23.40 5.07 -2.45
C LYS A 19 -24.73 5.46 -3.10
N LEU A 20 -24.77 6.59 -3.81
CA LEU A 20 -25.97 7.03 -4.56
C LEU A 20 -26.35 6.03 -5.65
N ARG A 21 -25.37 5.40 -6.31
CA ARG A 21 -25.57 4.35 -7.32
C ARG A 21 -25.87 2.97 -6.73
N ARG A 22 -25.92 2.83 -5.39
CA ARG A 22 -26.12 1.57 -4.68
C ARG A 22 -25.17 0.46 -5.14
N ARG A 23 -23.94 0.83 -5.48
CA ARG A 23 -22.91 -0.15 -5.84
C ARG A 23 -22.34 -0.73 -4.56
N GLU A 24 -22.49 -2.04 -4.38
CA GLU A 24 -22.01 -2.74 -3.20
C GLU A 24 -20.48 -2.93 -3.23
N LYS A 25 -19.93 -3.29 -4.40
CA LYS A 25 -18.50 -3.55 -4.60
C LYS A 25 -17.92 -2.57 -5.61
N PHE A 26 -16.87 -1.84 -5.22
CA PHE A 26 -16.19 -0.86 -6.06
C PHE A 26 -14.76 -0.59 -5.57
N PRO A 27 -13.82 -0.22 -6.45
CA PRO A 27 -12.42 -0.09 -6.08
C PRO A 27 -12.10 1.32 -5.59
N LEU A 28 -11.38 1.44 -4.47
CA LEU A 28 -10.84 2.72 -3.98
C LEU A 28 -9.48 3.03 -4.57
N LEU A 29 -8.66 1.98 -4.74
CA LEU A 29 -7.31 2.02 -5.28
C LEU A 29 -7.08 0.72 -6.04
N VAL A 30 -6.28 0.73 -7.09
CA VAL A 30 -5.81 -0.50 -7.76
C VAL A 30 -4.33 -0.67 -7.46
N GLU A 31 -3.93 -1.86 -7.03
CA GLU A 31 -2.52 -2.27 -7.05
C GLU A 31 -2.19 -2.73 -8.45
N LEU A 32 -1.39 -1.94 -9.16
CA LEU A 32 -0.93 -2.23 -10.51
C LEU A 32 0.48 -2.80 -10.44
N GLU A 33 0.66 -4.03 -10.90
CA GLU A 33 1.94 -4.75 -10.92
C GLU A 33 2.41 -4.91 -12.38
N PRO A 34 3.05 -3.88 -12.99
CA PRO A 34 3.43 -3.90 -14.40
C PRO A 34 4.59 -4.85 -14.70
N LEU A 35 5.26 -5.38 -13.67
CA LEU A 35 6.32 -6.38 -13.76
C LEU A 35 6.56 -7.04 -12.39
N PHE A 36 7.21 -8.21 -12.40
CA PHE A 36 7.62 -8.92 -11.18
C PHE A 36 9.14 -8.93 -10.95
N GLN A 37 9.97 -8.51 -11.90
CA GLN A 37 11.41 -8.36 -11.66
C GLN A 37 11.72 -7.31 -10.59
N CYS A 38 12.59 -7.67 -9.65
CA CYS A 38 13.14 -6.75 -8.67
C CYS A 38 14.67 -6.78 -8.73
N ASN A 39 15.31 -5.73 -8.23
CA ASN A 39 16.75 -5.60 -8.02
C ASN A 39 17.17 -5.91 -6.56
N LEU A 40 16.25 -6.48 -5.78
CA LEU A 40 16.41 -7.01 -4.44
C LEU A 40 15.75 -8.40 -4.35
N ALA A 41 16.14 -9.17 -3.34
CA ALA A 41 15.64 -10.52 -3.07
C ALA A 41 15.17 -10.66 -1.61
N CYS A 42 14.29 -9.76 -1.18
CA CYS A 42 13.86 -9.66 0.22
C CYS A 42 13.16 -10.95 0.70
N SER A 43 13.57 -11.46 1.86
CA SER A 43 13.08 -12.72 2.45
C SER A 43 11.57 -12.76 2.73
N PHE A 44 10.93 -11.60 2.87
CA PHE A 44 9.51 -11.47 3.16
C PHE A 44 8.63 -11.20 1.93
N CYS A 45 9.24 -11.13 0.73
CA CYS A 45 8.51 -10.82 -0.50
C CYS A 45 8.06 -12.08 -1.23
N GLY A 46 6.73 -12.27 -1.37
CA GLY A 46 6.16 -13.35 -2.18
C GLY A 46 5.98 -13.04 -3.67
N LYS A 47 6.19 -11.79 -4.09
CA LYS A 47 5.80 -11.30 -5.44
C LYS A 47 6.84 -11.52 -6.54
N ILE A 48 8.10 -11.78 -6.17
CA ILE A 48 9.20 -11.93 -7.14
C ILE A 48 9.57 -13.40 -7.41
N GLN A 49 8.84 -14.33 -6.79
CA GLN A 49 9.08 -15.78 -6.92
C GLN A 49 8.40 -16.34 -8.17
N HIS A 50 8.99 -16.01 -9.33
CA HIS A 50 8.52 -16.44 -10.64
C HIS A 50 9.69 -16.90 -11.53
N PRO A 51 9.44 -17.75 -12.53
CA PRO A 51 10.45 -18.13 -13.50
C PRO A 51 11.01 -16.93 -14.28
N ASP A 52 12.26 -17.01 -14.73
CA ASP A 52 12.96 -15.93 -15.44
C ASP A 52 12.18 -15.32 -16.61
N HIS A 53 11.49 -16.15 -17.39
CA HIS A 53 10.72 -15.67 -18.54
C HIS A 53 9.53 -14.79 -18.14
N ILE A 54 8.96 -14.98 -16.94
CA ILE A 54 7.93 -14.12 -16.35
C ILE A 54 8.57 -12.84 -15.81
N LEU A 55 9.69 -12.94 -15.09
CA LEU A 55 10.38 -11.78 -14.54
C LEU A 55 10.81 -10.79 -15.64
N LYS A 56 11.14 -11.28 -16.83
CA LYS A 56 11.50 -10.45 -17.99
C LYS A 56 10.30 -9.74 -18.66
N GLN A 57 9.06 -10.09 -18.32
CA GLN A 57 7.88 -9.44 -18.92
C GLN A 57 7.69 -8.02 -18.41
N ARG A 58 7.12 -7.18 -19.28
CA ARG A 58 6.80 -5.77 -19.03
C ARG A 58 5.40 -5.51 -19.56
N MET A 59 4.53 -5.03 -18.69
CA MET A 59 3.17 -4.64 -19.07
C MET A 59 3.22 -3.45 -20.05
N PRO A 60 2.64 -3.56 -21.24
CA PRO A 60 2.52 -2.41 -22.14
C PRO A 60 1.75 -1.26 -21.47
N VAL A 61 2.12 -0.03 -21.80
CA VAL A 61 1.46 1.18 -21.25
C VAL A 61 -0.05 1.12 -21.45
N GLN A 62 -0.50 0.77 -22.66
CA GLN A 62 -1.93 0.73 -22.97
C GLN A 62 -2.69 -0.29 -22.10
N GLN A 63 -2.10 -1.46 -21.85
CA GLN A 63 -2.72 -2.48 -21.00
C GLN A 63 -2.96 -1.96 -19.58
N ALA A 64 -1.99 -1.23 -19.01
CA ALA A 64 -2.15 -0.60 -17.71
C ALA A 64 -3.28 0.43 -17.71
N LEU A 65 -3.36 1.27 -18.75
CA LEU A 65 -4.40 2.30 -18.86
C LEU A 65 -5.79 1.68 -19.00
N ASP A 66 -5.94 0.66 -19.85
CA ASP A 66 -7.20 -0.03 -20.09
C ASP A 66 -7.76 -0.62 -18.80
N ALA A 67 -6.92 -1.29 -17.99
CA ALA A 67 -7.33 -1.85 -16.71
C ALA A 67 -7.82 -0.78 -15.71
N ILE A 68 -7.11 0.36 -15.61
CA ILE A 68 -7.49 1.44 -14.69
C ILE A 68 -8.75 2.19 -15.17
N GLU A 69 -8.95 2.31 -16.48
CA GLU A 69 -10.16 2.88 -17.06
C GLU A 69 -11.36 1.95 -16.86
N GLU A 70 -11.19 0.65 -17.11
CA GLU A 70 -12.21 -0.38 -16.96
C GLU A 70 -12.80 -0.41 -15.54
N CYS A 71 -11.94 -0.50 -14.51
CA CYS A 71 -12.41 -0.60 -13.12
C CYS A 71 -12.89 0.75 -12.54
N GLY A 72 -12.44 1.86 -13.12
CA GLY A 72 -12.83 3.20 -12.71
C GLY A 72 -12.29 3.66 -11.35
N ALA A 73 -11.27 3.00 -10.80
CA ALA A 73 -10.66 3.38 -9.51
C ALA A 73 -10.12 4.82 -9.56
N PRO A 74 -10.30 5.63 -8.51
CA PRO A 74 -9.80 7.00 -8.47
C PRO A 74 -8.30 7.10 -8.15
N MET A 75 -7.72 6.03 -7.59
CA MET A 75 -6.32 5.95 -7.17
C MET A 75 -5.65 4.70 -7.74
N VAL A 76 -4.34 4.77 -7.94
CA VAL A 76 -3.50 3.68 -8.43
C VAL A 76 -2.22 3.66 -7.62
N SER A 77 -1.91 2.51 -7.03
CA SER A 77 -0.58 2.20 -6.53
C SER A 77 0.15 1.41 -7.62
N ILE A 78 1.23 1.95 -8.16
CA ILE A 78 2.10 1.22 -9.07
C ILE A 78 3.13 0.51 -8.21
N ALA A 79 2.95 -0.80 -8.07
CA ALA A 79 3.73 -1.71 -7.24
C ALA A 79 4.24 -2.89 -8.10
N GLY A 80 4.55 -4.05 -7.49
CA GLY A 80 5.03 -5.25 -8.18
C GLY A 80 6.40 -5.70 -7.66
N GLY A 81 7.32 -6.02 -8.58
CA GLY A 81 8.74 -6.17 -8.25
C GLY A 81 9.36 -4.82 -7.86
N GLU A 82 10.23 -4.27 -8.70
CA GLU A 82 10.66 -2.86 -8.60
C GLU A 82 10.13 -2.09 -9.81
N PRO A 83 9.09 -1.25 -9.67
CA PRO A 83 8.48 -0.53 -10.79
C PRO A 83 9.46 0.30 -11.63
N LEU A 84 10.51 0.86 -11.02
CA LEU A 84 11.51 1.65 -11.74
C LEU A 84 12.41 0.83 -12.69
N VAL A 85 12.32 -0.50 -12.64
CA VAL A 85 12.91 -1.40 -13.64
C VAL A 85 12.11 -1.37 -14.96
N HIS A 86 10.82 -1.01 -14.93
CA HIS A 86 10.04 -0.85 -16.15
C HIS A 86 10.60 0.32 -16.98
N PRO A 87 10.90 0.14 -18.27
CA PRO A 87 11.42 1.24 -19.09
C PRO A 87 10.41 2.39 -19.18
N GLU A 88 9.12 2.07 -19.21
CA GLU A 88 8.03 3.03 -19.47
C GLU A 88 7.14 3.34 -18.25
N VAL A 89 7.55 3.01 -17.01
CA VAL A 89 6.70 3.31 -15.82
C VAL A 89 6.39 4.81 -15.69
N HIS A 90 7.31 5.67 -16.13
CA HIS A 90 7.12 7.11 -16.15
C HIS A 90 6.03 7.55 -17.14
N VAL A 91 5.86 6.82 -18.25
CA VAL A 91 4.78 7.03 -19.22
C VAL A 91 3.45 6.60 -18.60
N ILE A 92 3.40 5.39 -18.00
CA ILE A 92 2.21 4.91 -17.28
C ILE A 92 1.77 5.93 -16.22
N ALA A 93 2.70 6.37 -15.37
CA ALA A 93 2.41 7.37 -14.36
C ALA A 93 1.90 8.68 -14.97
N SER A 94 2.56 9.21 -16.00
CA SER A 94 2.18 10.48 -16.65
C SER A 94 0.78 10.41 -17.26
N GLU A 95 0.43 9.32 -17.93
CA GLU A 95 -0.88 9.09 -18.54
C GLU A 95 -2.01 8.96 -17.49
N LEU A 96 -1.73 8.31 -16.36
CA LEU A 96 -2.66 8.23 -15.23
C LEU A 96 -2.86 9.61 -14.56
N LEU A 97 -1.79 10.39 -14.41
CA LEU A 97 -1.86 11.76 -13.89
C LEU A 97 -2.66 12.69 -14.81
N ALA A 98 -2.52 12.55 -16.14
CA ALA A 98 -3.30 13.30 -17.13
C ALA A 98 -4.82 13.03 -16.98
N ARG A 99 -5.18 11.80 -16.61
CA ARG A 99 -6.55 11.37 -16.27
C ARG A 99 -6.99 11.76 -14.86
N LYS A 100 -6.16 12.51 -14.12
CA LYS A 100 -6.38 12.95 -12.73
C LYS A 100 -6.59 11.77 -11.77
N LYS A 101 -5.93 10.64 -12.02
CA LYS A 101 -5.82 9.55 -11.03
C LYS A 101 -4.76 9.95 -10.00
N PHE A 102 -4.98 9.63 -8.73
CA PHE A 102 -3.90 9.75 -7.74
C PHE A 102 -2.97 8.56 -7.90
N VAL A 103 -1.71 8.81 -8.20
CA VAL A 103 -0.69 7.80 -8.44
C VAL A 103 0.26 7.78 -7.24
N PHE A 104 0.36 6.61 -6.61
CA PHE A 104 1.38 6.25 -5.64
C PHE A 104 2.37 5.35 -6.37
N LEU A 105 3.64 5.74 -6.47
CA LEU A 105 4.65 4.89 -7.09
C LEU A 105 5.54 4.31 -6.00
N CYS A 106 5.38 3.01 -5.75
CA CYS A 106 6.10 2.26 -4.74
C CYS A 106 7.48 1.87 -5.24
N THR A 107 8.53 2.12 -4.46
CA THR A 107 9.91 1.80 -4.86
C THR A 107 10.80 1.51 -3.66
N ASN A 108 11.82 0.67 -3.86
CA ASN A 108 12.94 0.48 -2.92
C ASN A 108 14.03 1.56 -3.03
N ALA A 109 13.79 2.60 -3.83
CA ALA A 109 14.62 3.79 -4.01
C ALA A 109 15.99 3.60 -4.69
N ILE A 110 16.45 2.37 -4.95
CA ILE A 110 17.78 2.11 -5.55
C ILE A 110 17.93 2.82 -6.90
N LEU A 111 16.88 2.80 -7.72
CA LEU A 111 16.89 3.41 -9.06
C LEU A 111 16.31 4.83 -9.07
N LEU A 112 15.80 5.32 -7.94
CA LEU A 112 14.99 6.53 -7.89
C LEU A 112 15.77 7.74 -8.37
N LYS A 113 16.96 8.02 -7.82
CA LYS A 113 17.79 9.18 -8.23
C LYS A 113 18.02 9.22 -9.75
N ASN A 114 18.38 8.08 -10.32
CA ASN A 114 18.69 7.95 -11.76
C ASN A 114 17.44 8.11 -12.65
N LYS A 115 16.27 7.70 -12.18
CA LYS A 115 15.02 7.74 -12.94
C LYS A 115 14.18 8.98 -12.68
N MET A 116 14.47 9.73 -11.62
CA MET A 116 13.65 10.84 -11.15
C MET A 116 13.47 11.95 -12.18
N ALA A 117 14.45 12.16 -13.06
CA ALA A 117 14.36 13.15 -14.15
C ALA A 117 13.22 12.88 -15.15
N ASN A 118 12.74 11.64 -15.22
CA ASN A 118 11.63 11.26 -16.10
C ASN A 118 10.25 11.60 -15.50
N PHE A 119 10.21 12.07 -14.25
CA PHE A 119 9.00 12.40 -13.52
C PHE A 119 8.94 13.90 -13.23
N LYS A 120 7.73 14.41 -13.01
CA LYS A 120 7.49 15.80 -12.60
C LYS A 120 6.63 15.82 -11.34
N PRO A 121 6.89 16.73 -10.37
CA PRO A 121 6.01 16.92 -9.24
C PRO A 121 4.58 17.23 -9.70
N SER A 122 3.60 16.62 -9.04
CA SER A 122 2.19 16.79 -9.35
C SER A 122 1.37 16.65 -8.08
N PRO A 123 0.28 17.42 -7.90
CA PRO A 123 -0.63 17.24 -6.77
C PRO A 123 -1.39 15.90 -6.81
N TYR A 124 -1.22 15.11 -7.88
CA TYR A 124 -1.77 13.77 -8.03
C TYR A 124 -0.70 12.67 -7.90
N PHE A 125 0.57 13.00 -7.65
CA PHE A 125 1.66 12.03 -7.61
C PHE A 125 2.35 12.01 -6.25
N THR A 126 2.62 10.81 -5.73
CA THR A 126 3.39 10.59 -4.51
C THR A 126 4.40 9.46 -4.72
N TRP A 127 5.66 9.70 -4.38
CA TRP A 127 6.62 8.60 -4.19
C TRP A 127 6.30 7.88 -2.89
N VAL A 128 6.18 6.56 -2.92
CA VAL A 128 6.05 5.73 -1.72
C VAL A 128 7.32 4.90 -1.60
N ILE A 129 8.22 5.32 -0.72
CA ILE A 129 9.53 4.67 -0.56
C ILE A 129 9.43 3.64 0.55
N HIS A 130 9.76 2.39 0.24
CA HIS A 130 9.81 1.33 1.23
C HIS A 130 11.00 1.56 2.18
N LEU A 131 10.71 1.72 3.45
CA LEU A 131 11.69 1.87 4.52
C LEU A 131 11.21 1.08 5.75
N ASP A 132 11.53 -0.21 5.75
CA ASP A 132 11.05 -1.19 6.75
C ASP A 132 11.78 -1.16 8.11
N GLY A 133 12.62 -0.15 8.36
CA GLY A 133 13.32 0.02 9.63
C GLY A 133 14.39 1.10 9.62
N LEU A 134 15.08 1.29 10.74
CA LEU A 134 16.35 2.00 10.76
C LEU A 134 17.44 1.15 10.10
N ARG A 135 18.58 1.78 9.76
CA ARG A 135 19.70 1.22 8.98
C ARG A 135 19.85 -0.30 9.00
N GLU A 136 20.27 -0.87 10.13
CA GLU A 136 20.57 -2.29 10.24
C GLU A 136 19.34 -3.18 10.04
N ARG A 137 18.19 -2.73 10.53
CA ARG A 137 16.92 -3.45 10.36
C ARG A 137 16.49 -3.44 8.90
N HIS A 138 16.52 -2.27 8.26
CA HIS A 138 16.10 -2.13 6.87
C HIS A 138 16.99 -2.94 5.93
N ASP A 139 18.31 -2.80 6.06
CA ASP A 139 19.27 -3.51 5.22
C ASP A 139 19.16 -5.04 5.38
N ARG A 140 18.88 -5.52 6.59
CA ARG A 140 18.59 -6.94 6.85
C ARG A 140 17.27 -7.37 6.21
N PHE A 141 16.21 -6.57 6.35
CA PHE A 141 14.90 -6.85 5.76
C PHE A 141 14.97 -7.04 4.24
N VAL A 142 15.83 -6.27 3.57
CA VAL A 142 16.02 -6.32 2.12
C VAL A 142 17.19 -7.19 1.66
N GLU A 143 17.84 -7.91 2.58
CA GLU A 143 18.99 -8.79 2.33
C GLU A 143 20.17 -8.10 1.62
N ARG A 144 20.37 -6.81 1.90
CA ARG A 144 21.43 -6.02 1.26
C ARG A 144 21.84 -4.80 2.09
N ALA A 145 23.12 -4.73 2.43
CA ALA A 145 23.71 -3.58 3.12
C ALA A 145 23.74 -2.31 2.25
N GLY A 146 23.58 -1.16 2.91
CA GLY A 146 23.66 0.18 2.33
C GLY A 146 22.42 0.62 1.55
N ILE A 147 21.29 -0.10 1.65
CA ILE A 147 20.05 0.30 0.98
C ILE A 147 19.36 1.42 1.76
N PHE A 148 19.44 1.41 3.09
CA PHE A 148 18.92 2.48 3.93
C PHE A 148 19.47 3.84 3.51
N ASP A 149 20.79 3.98 3.37
CA ASP A 149 21.40 5.25 2.97
C ASP A 149 20.92 5.73 1.61
N LYS A 150 20.81 4.81 0.65
CA LYS A 150 20.32 5.13 -0.69
C LYS A 150 18.87 5.63 -0.64
N ALA A 151 18.04 5.00 0.19
CA ALA A 151 16.66 5.43 0.39
C ALA A 151 16.60 6.83 1.03
N ILE A 152 17.40 7.11 2.05
CA ILE A 152 17.45 8.43 2.70
C ILE A 152 17.90 9.52 1.73
N ASP A 153 18.97 9.27 0.97
CA ASP A 153 19.49 10.18 -0.05
C ASP A 153 18.46 10.44 -1.16
N ALA A 154 17.79 9.40 -1.64
CA ALA A 154 16.72 9.52 -2.63
C ALA A 154 15.48 10.28 -2.10
N ILE A 155 15.10 10.07 -0.83
CA ILE A 155 14.04 10.86 -0.16
C ILE A 155 14.42 12.34 -0.15
N GLY A 156 15.65 12.67 0.28
CA GLY A 156 16.15 14.04 0.32
C GLY A 156 16.09 14.72 -1.05
N GLU A 157 16.58 14.03 -2.09
CA GLU A 157 16.57 14.56 -3.45
C GLU A 157 15.14 14.72 -4.01
N ALA A 158 14.27 13.74 -3.82
CA ALA A 158 12.88 13.81 -4.28
C ALA A 158 12.16 15.03 -3.67
N LYS A 159 12.36 15.26 -2.37
CA LYS A 159 11.80 16.42 -1.68
C LYS A 159 12.40 17.74 -2.16
N ALA A 160 13.71 17.80 -2.37
CA ALA A 160 14.39 18.99 -2.89
C ALA A 160 13.87 19.38 -4.28
N ARG A 161 13.46 18.39 -5.09
CA ARG A 161 12.81 18.60 -6.39
C ARG A 161 11.30 18.90 -6.31
N GLY A 162 10.75 19.02 -5.11
CA GLY A 162 9.35 19.38 -4.87
C GLY A 162 8.35 18.23 -4.97
N PHE A 163 8.82 16.98 -5.02
CA PHE A 163 7.90 15.83 -4.97
C PHE A 163 7.33 15.64 -3.57
N ARG A 164 6.08 15.17 -3.52
CA ARG A 164 5.51 14.58 -2.32
C ARG A 164 6.14 13.20 -2.11
N VAL A 165 6.65 12.95 -0.91
CA VAL A 165 7.30 11.69 -0.52
C VAL A 165 6.63 11.13 0.71
N ALA A 166 6.01 9.96 0.55
CA ALA A 166 5.55 9.12 1.63
C ALA A 166 6.47 7.90 1.78
N THR A 167 6.38 7.24 2.92
CA THR A 167 7.04 5.95 3.15
C THR A 167 6.04 4.85 3.41
N ASN A 168 6.45 3.61 3.18
CA ASN A 168 5.73 2.43 3.61
C ASN A 168 6.68 1.57 4.47
N THR A 169 6.21 1.15 5.64
CA THR A 169 7.01 0.41 6.63
C THR A 169 6.26 -0.82 7.09
N THR A 170 6.92 -1.97 6.97
CA THR A 170 6.41 -3.27 7.40
C THR A 170 7.00 -3.68 8.75
N PHE A 171 6.13 -4.03 9.70
CA PHE A 171 6.54 -4.52 11.02
C PHE A 171 6.32 -6.03 11.15
N LEU A 172 7.32 -6.72 11.67
CA LEU A 172 7.42 -8.17 11.87
C LEU A 172 7.10 -8.54 13.32
N ASN A 173 7.03 -9.84 13.62
CA ASN A 173 6.84 -10.32 14.99
C ASN A 173 8.04 -10.09 15.93
N THR A 174 9.20 -9.73 15.37
CA THR A 174 10.43 -9.40 16.09
C THR A 174 10.53 -7.93 16.48
N ASP A 175 9.59 -7.09 16.04
CA ASP A 175 9.57 -5.68 16.39
C ASP A 175 8.98 -5.43 17.77
N THR A 176 9.50 -4.40 18.44
CA THR A 176 9.01 -3.92 19.73
C THR A 176 8.29 -2.58 19.56
N PRO A 177 7.47 -2.16 20.56
CA PRO A 177 6.87 -0.83 20.57
C PRO A 177 7.90 0.29 20.42
N GLU A 178 9.10 0.09 20.99
CA GLU A 178 10.23 1.00 20.88
C GLU A 178 10.73 1.10 19.44
N THR A 179 10.94 -0.03 18.75
CA THR A 179 11.32 -0.03 17.33
C THR A 179 10.31 0.71 16.46
N VAL A 180 9.01 0.50 16.69
CA VAL A 180 7.95 1.23 15.97
C VAL A 180 8.09 2.73 16.19
N ARG A 181 8.25 3.16 17.45
CA ARG A 181 8.38 4.58 17.79
C ARG A 181 9.64 5.20 17.18
N GLU A 182 10.78 4.53 17.26
CA GLU A 182 12.05 5.02 16.71
C GLU A 182 11.98 5.23 15.20
N VAL A 183 11.41 4.26 14.47
CA VAL A 183 11.22 4.38 13.03
C VAL A 183 10.27 5.54 12.69
N LEU A 184 9.13 5.62 13.36
CA LEU A 184 8.15 6.68 13.11
C LEU A 184 8.67 8.07 13.50
N ASP A 185 9.42 8.18 14.60
CA ASP A 185 10.06 9.43 15.02
C ASP A 185 11.12 9.87 14.01
N TYR A 186 11.98 8.97 13.55
CA TYR A 186 12.98 9.27 12.54
C TYR A 186 12.36 9.73 11.21
N LEU A 187 11.35 9.00 10.72
CA LEU A 187 10.63 9.36 9.50
C LEU A 187 9.91 10.72 9.64
N ASN A 188 9.30 10.97 10.80
CA ASN A 188 8.48 12.16 11.04
C ASN A 188 9.30 13.41 11.35
N ASP A 189 10.34 13.30 12.16
CA ASP A 189 11.05 14.44 12.74
C ASP A 189 12.35 14.73 11.98
N GLU A 190 13.12 13.69 11.64
CA GLU A 190 14.41 13.83 10.96
C GLU A 190 14.24 13.94 9.44
N LEU A 191 13.61 12.96 8.79
CA LEU A 191 13.37 12.99 7.34
C LEU A 191 12.21 13.90 6.93
N LYS A 192 11.34 14.19 7.89
CA LYS A 192 10.14 15.01 7.73
C LYS A 192 9.24 14.55 6.58
N VAL A 193 9.15 13.26 6.29
CA VAL A 193 8.36 12.74 5.15
C VAL A 193 6.91 13.21 5.21
N ASP A 194 6.27 13.36 4.06
CA ASP A 194 4.95 13.98 3.96
C ASP A 194 3.83 13.13 4.55
N ALA A 195 4.01 11.81 4.54
CA ALA A 195 3.08 10.83 5.07
C ALA A 195 3.79 9.49 5.32
N MET A 196 3.28 8.70 6.25
CA MET A 196 3.81 7.36 6.56
C MET A 196 2.69 6.33 6.51
N GLN A 197 2.88 5.30 5.70
CA GLN A 197 2.08 4.09 5.69
C GLN A 197 2.78 3.02 6.53
N ILE A 198 2.01 2.30 7.32
CA ILE A 198 2.46 1.22 8.17
C ILE A 198 1.58 0.00 7.95
N SER A 199 2.20 -1.17 8.02
CA SER A 199 1.46 -2.43 7.96
C SER A 199 2.13 -3.46 8.86
N PRO A 200 1.37 -4.26 9.61
CA PRO A 200 1.89 -5.56 10.04
C PRO A 200 2.21 -6.40 8.80
N ALA A 201 3.27 -7.19 8.89
CA ALA A 201 3.65 -8.14 7.86
C ALA A 201 2.57 -9.21 7.68
N TYR A 202 2.39 -9.66 6.44
CA TYR A 202 1.52 -10.77 6.09
C TYR A 202 2.36 -11.92 5.54
N ALA A 203 2.09 -13.13 6.01
CA ALA A 203 2.74 -14.35 5.54
C ALA A 203 2.25 -14.70 4.13
N TYR A 204 2.94 -14.21 3.09
CA TYR A 204 2.70 -14.70 1.74
C TYR A 204 3.05 -16.18 1.68
N GLU A 205 2.20 -17.00 1.05
CA GLU A 205 2.47 -18.43 0.83
C GLU A 205 3.79 -18.68 0.09
N LYS A 206 4.20 -17.72 -0.75
CA LYS A 206 5.45 -17.76 -1.53
C LYS A 206 6.63 -17.03 -0.89
N ALA A 207 6.47 -16.41 0.29
CA ALA A 207 7.60 -15.74 0.93
C ALA A 207 8.66 -16.78 1.38
N PRO A 208 9.96 -16.53 1.14
CA PRO A 208 11.03 -17.40 1.64
C PRO A 208 11.00 -17.61 3.16
N ASP A 209 10.75 -16.54 3.92
CA ASP A 209 10.50 -16.62 5.36
C ASP A 209 9.03 -16.96 5.64
N GLN A 210 8.77 -17.79 6.64
CA GLN A 210 7.42 -18.17 7.12
C GLN A 210 7.26 -18.01 8.64
N GLU A 211 8.33 -17.67 9.38
CA GLU A 211 8.37 -17.73 10.84
C GLU A 211 8.18 -16.35 11.48
N HIS A 212 8.51 -15.27 10.77
CA HIS A 212 8.59 -13.93 11.36
C HIS A 212 7.35 -13.04 11.14
N PHE A 213 6.18 -13.65 10.98
CA PHE A 213 4.91 -12.91 10.80
C PHE A 213 4.11 -12.81 12.10
N PRO A 214 3.58 -11.62 12.43
CA PRO A 214 2.84 -11.45 13.67
C PRO A 214 1.42 -12.03 13.58
N GLY A 215 0.97 -12.66 14.65
CA GLY A 215 -0.44 -13.01 14.83
C GLY A 215 -1.30 -11.79 15.18
N VAL A 216 -2.63 -11.94 15.19
CA VAL A 216 -3.56 -10.85 15.51
C VAL A 216 -3.33 -10.27 16.90
N ALA A 217 -3.21 -11.14 17.92
CA ALA A 217 -3.03 -10.71 19.30
C ALA A 217 -1.69 -9.97 19.49
N GLN A 218 -0.63 -10.47 18.87
CA GLN A 218 0.70 -9.86 18.92
C GLN A 218 0.72 -8.50 18.22
N THR A 219 0.10 -8.40 17.03
CA THR A 219 -0.05 -7.13 16.30
C THR A 219 -0.78 -6.09 17.15
N ARG A 220 -1.87 -6.49 17.81
CA ARG A 220 -2.64 -5.61 18.70
C ARG A 220 -1.83 -5.12 19.89
N ALA A 221 -1.11 -6.03 20.54
CA ALA A 221 -0.24 -5.68 21.66
C ALA A 221 0.86 -4.69 21.23
N LEU A 222 1.51 -4.95 20.08
CA LEU A 222 2.55 -4.10 19.52
C LEU A 222 2.06 -2.66 19.26
N PHE A 223 1.00 -2.51 18.46
CA PHE A 223 0.52 -1.18 18.07
C PHE A 223 -0.17 -0.44 19.22
N SER A 224 -0.92 -1.13 20.08
CA SER A 224 -1.52 -0.53 21.28
C SER A 224 -0.44 0.07 22.20
N ALA A 225 0.63 -0.68 22.47
CA ALA A 225 1.75 -0.20 23.26
C ALA A 225 2.51 0.93 22.53
N ALA A 226 2.79 0.78 21.23
CA ALA A 226 3.51 1.80 20.47
C ALA A 226 2.78 3.15 20.46
N PHE A 227 1.45 3.12 20.35
CA PHE A 227 0.58 4.30 20.21
C PHE A 227 0.07 4.87 21.54
N ALA A 228 0.43 4.25 22.67
CA ALA A 228 0.07 4.68 24.01
C ALA A 228 0.41 6.16 24.28
N ASP A 229 -0.21 6.73 25.31
CA ASP A 229 0.00 8.11 25.77
C ASP A 229 -0.30 9.18 24.70
N GLY A 230 -1.12 8.84 23.71
CA GLY A 230 -1.50 9.75 22.64
C GLY A 230 -0.39 10.03 21.61
N ARG A 231 0.71 9.27 21.65
CA ARG A 231 1.86 9.41 20.73
C ARG A 231 1.46 9.37 19.27
N ARG A 232 0.44 8.58 18.95
CA ARG A 232 -0.15 8.48 17.59
C ARG A 232 -0.43 9.83 16.93
N LYS A 233 -0.81 10.86 17.70
CA LYS A 233 -1.12 12.20 17.16
C LYS A 233 0.10 12.97 16.65
N LYS A 234 1.31 12.55 17.05
CA LYS A 234 2.58 13.16 16.63
C LYS A 234 2.91 12.85 15.16
N TRP A 235 2.56 11.65 14.72
CA TRP A 235 3.01 11.10 13.44
C TRP A 235 2.05 11.40 12.30
N ARG A 236 2.60 11.78 11.14
CA ARG A 236 1.85 11.99 9.89
C ARG A 236 1.46 10.66 9.23
N LEU A 237 0.62 9.87 9.90
CA LEU A 237 0.17 8.57 9.40
C LEU A 237 -0.86 8.71 8.27
N ASN A 238 -0.62 8.06 7.14
CA ASN A 238 -1.51 8.01 5.98
C ASN A 238 -2.50 6.84 6.12
N HIS A 239 -3.26 6.85 7.21
CA HIS A 239 -4.27 5.83 7.53
C HIS A 239 -5.50 6.48 8.12
N THR A 240 -6.67 5.90 7.84
CA THR A 240 -7.90 6.30 8.51
C THR A 240 -7.79 6.03 10.01
N PRO A 241 -8.42 6.86 10.85
CA PRO A 241 -8.35 6.63 12.28
C PRO A 241 -8.90 5.27 12.72
N LEU A 242 -9.88 4.74 12.00
CA LEU A 242 -10.50 3.44 12.24
C LEU A 242 -9.59 2.26 11.89
N PHE A 243 -8.74 2.35 10.85
CA PHE A 243 -7.76 1.32 10.58
C PHE A 243 -6.72 1.23 11.70
N LEU A 244 -6.25 2.38 12.19
CA LEU A 244 -5.31 2.42 13.31
C LEU A 244 -5.96 1.94 14.62
N ASP A 245 -7.24 2.26 14.86
CA ASP A 245 -7.99 1.68 15.99
C ASP A 245 -8.11 0.15 15.88
N PHE A 246 -8.25 -0.37 14.66
CA PHE A 246 -8.25 -1.81 14.37
C PHE A 246 -6.90 -2.45 14.69
N LEU A 247 -5.79 -1.80 14.31
CA LEU A 247 -4.44 -2.24 14.69
C LEU A 247 -4.24 -2.24 16.21
N GLU A 248 -4.81 -1.28 16.94
CA GLU A 248 -4.76 -1.23 18.42
C GLU A 248 -5.73 -2.21 19.10
N GLY A 249 -6.55 -2.94 18.34
CA GLY A 249 -7.55 -3.88 18.88
C GLY A 249 -8.77 -3.22 19.52
N LYS A 250 -8.99 -1.93 19.27
CA LYS A 250 -10.16 -1.18 19.78
C LYS A 250 -11.43 -1.47 18.98
N VAL A 251 -11.27 -1.91 17.73
CA VAL A 251 -12.35 -2.33 16.84
C VAL A 251 -11.91 -3.59 16.09
N ASP A 252 -12.87 -4.36 15.60
CA ASP A 252 -12.61 -5.51 14.74
C ASP A 252 -13.40 -5.38 13.44
N TYR A 253 -12.79 -5.84 12.34
CA TYR A 253 -13.36 -5.74 10.99
C TYR A 253 -13.20 -7.06 10.23
N GLN A 254 -14.11 -7.28 9.28
CA GLN A 254 -13.89 -8.18 8.15
C GLN A 254 -13.25 -7.40 7.01
N CYS A 255 -12.33 -8.01 6.28
CA CYS A 255 -11.63 -7.32 5.20
C CYS A 255 -12.56 -7.00 4.04
N THR A 256 -12.17 -6.02 3.22
CA THR A 256 -12.85 -5.64 1.98
C THR A 256 -11.88 -5.84 0.83
N PRO A 257 -11.60 -7.11 0.44
CA PRO A 257 -10.53 -7.44 -0.50
C PRO A 257 -10.76 -6.87 -1.91
N TRP A 258 -12.02 -6.69 -2.32
CA TRP A 258 -12.37 -6.03 -3.58
C TRP A 258 -12.19 -4.51 -3.57
N GLY A 259 -11.94 -3.90 -2.40
CA GLY A 259 -11.74 -2.45 -2.27
C GLY A 259 -10.39 -1.99 -2.83
N ILE A 260 -9.40 -2.91 -2.85
CA ILE A 260 -8.09 -2.72 -3.48
C ILE A 260 -7.78 -3.96 -4.35
N PRO A 261 -8.38 -4.05 -5.55
CA PRO A 261 -8.06 -5.14 -6.47
C PRO A 261 -6.61 -5.02 -6.97
N SER A 262 -6.00 -6.17 -7.29
CA SER A 262 -4.70 -6.21 -7.96
C SER A 262 -4.84 -6.53 -9.44
N TYR A 263 -4.10 -5.83 -10.29
CA TYR A 263 -3.96 -6.11 -11.71
C TYR A 263 -2.48 -6.27 -12.06
N SER A 264 -2.13 -7.40 -12.68
CA SER A 264 -0.76 -7.71 -13.07
C SER A 264 -0.66 -8.09 -14.55
N ILE A 265 0.54 -8.47 -15.00
CA ILE A 265 0.75 -9.05 -16.34
C ILE A 265 -0.13 -10.29 -16.62
N PHE A 266 -0.65 -10.95 -15.58
CA PHE A 266 -1.56 -12.08 -15.70
C PHE A 266 -3.05 -11.70 -15.77
N GLY A 267 -3.38 -10.43 -15.52
CA GLY A 267 -4.74 -9.92 -15.40
C GLY A 267 -5.15 -9.58 -13.97
N TRP A 268 -6.45 -9.55 -13.73
CA TRP A 268 -7.07 -9.21 -12.45
C TRP A 268 -6.96 -10.38 -11.46
N GLN A 269 -6.21 -10.22 -10.39
CA GLN A 269 -5.86 -11.28 -9.43
C GLN A 269 -7.02 -11.60 -8.47
N ARG A 270 -7.25 -12.89 -8.21
CA ARG A 270 -8.18 -13.39 -7.20
C ARG A 270 -7.44 -13.93 -5.96
N PRO A 271 -8.05 -13.83 -4.77
CA PRO A 271 -9.16 -12.92 -4.43
C PRO A 271 -8.67 -11.49 -4.13
N CYS A 272 -7.40 -11.32 -3.76
CA CYS A 272 -6.86 -10.04 -3.29
C CYS A 272 -5.38 -9.89 -3.67
N TYR A 273 -4.78 -8.76 -3.34
CA TYR A 273 -3.37 -8.49 -3.62
C TYR A 273 -2.39 -9.52 -3.03
N LEU A 274 -2.71 -10.11 -1.87
CA LEU A 274 -1.82 -10.98 -1.10
C LEU A 274 -1.92 -12.47 -1.46
N MET A 275 -3.01 -12.89 -2.08
CA MET A 275 -3.31 -14.29 -2.42
C MET A 275 -3.48 -14.44 -3.93
N GLY A 276 -3.06 -15.55 -4.51
CA GLY A 276 -3.04 -15.77 -5.96
C GLY A 276 -3.79 -17.03 -6.38
N ASP A 277 -5.10 -17.09 -6.11
CA ASP A 277 -5.96 -18.24 -6.42
C ASP A 277 -6.30 -18.32 -7.91
N GLY A 278 -6.04 -17.25 -8.66
CA GLY A 278 -6.20 -17.21 -10.12
C GLY A 278 -6.28 -15.79 -10.65
N TYR A 279 -6.58 -15.68 -11.95
CA TYR A 279 -6.71 -14.40 -12.63
C TYR A 279 -7.97 -14.36 -13.49
N THR A 280 -8.49 -13.15 -13.72
CA THR A 280 -9.59 -12.85 -14.64
C THR A 280 -9.17 -11.87 -15.68
N LYS A 281 -9.88 -11.86 -16.82
CA LYS A 281 -9.56 -10.94 -17.93
C LYS A 281 -10.13 -9.55 -17.70
N THR A 282 -11.28 -9.47 -17.03
CA THR A 282 -12.03 -8.21 -16.84
C THR A 282 -12.30 -7.97 -15.35
N TYR A 283 -12.34 -6.70 -14.98
CA TYR A 283 -12.70 -6.27 -13.63
C TYR A 283 -14.12 -6.73 -13.27
N ARG A 284 -15.02 -6.72 -14.26
CA ARG A 284 -16.38 -7.22 -14.10
C ARG A 284 -16.39 -8.69 -13.69
N GLU A 285 -15.64 -9.53 -14.42
CA GLU A 285 -15.50 -10.94 -14.11
C GLU A 285 -14.92 -11.14 -12.69
N LEU A 286 -13.86 -10.39 -12.32
CA LEU A 286 -13.31 -10.43 -10.96
C LEU A 286 -14.39 -10.22 -9.90
N ILE A 287 -15.21 -9.18 -10.04
CA ILE A 287 -16.22 -8.80 -9.05
C ILE A 287 -17.39 -9.77 -9.01
N GLU A 288 -17.88 -10.21 -10.18
CA GLU A 288 -19.12 -11.01 -10.28
C GLU A 288 -18.90 -12.50 -9.99
N THR A 289 -17.69 -13.03 -10.22
CA THR A 289 -17.43 -14.49 -10.17
C THR A 289 -16.55 -14.94 -9.01
N THR A 290 -15.92 -14.02 -8.28
CA THR A 290 -15.20 -14.36 -7.04
C THR A 290 -16.18 -14.55 -5.90
N ASP A 291 -16.09 -15.66 -5.18
CA ASP A 291 -16.82 -15.85 -3.93
C ASP A 291 -16.14 -15.05 -2.80
N TRP A 292 -16.48 -13.77 -2.72
CA TRP A 292 -15.92 -12.86 -1.72
C TRP A 292 -16.21 -13.28 -0.29
N ASP A 293 -17.29 -14.03 -0.07
CA ASP A 293 -17.70 -14.42 1.28
C ASP A 293 -16.89 -15.61 1.81
N ALA A 294 -16.21 -16.36 0.93
CA ALA A 294 -15.28 -17.41 1.34
C ALA A 294 -14.01 -16.87 2.03
N TYR A 295 -13.68 -15.59 1.87
CA TYR A 295 -12.42 -15.01 2.33
C TYR A 295 -12.58 -14.08 3.53
N GLY A 296 -11.50 -13.93 4.31
CA GLY A 296 -11.47 -13.11 5.52
C GLY A 296 -11.18 -13.93 6.77
N ARG A 297 -10.85 -13.24 7.87
CA ARG A 297 -10.52 -13.88 9.15
C ARG A 297 -11.71 -14.72 9.66
N GLY A 298 -11.43 -15.97 10.03
CA GLY A 298 -12.45 -16.93 10.44
C GLY A 298 -13.28 -17.53 9.30
N ARG A 299 -12.93 -17.26 8.03
CA ARG A 299 -13.57 -17.84 6.84
C ARG A 299 -12.58 -18.66 6.00
N ASP A 300 -11.38 -18.11 5.80
CA ASP A 300 -10.25 -18.79 5.16
C ASP A 300 -9.06 -18.79 6.11
N SER A 301 -8.46 -19.96 6.37
CA SER A 301 -7.36 -20.10 7.33
C SER A 301 -6.12 -19.29 6.94
N ARG A 302 -5.91 -19.04 5.65
CA ARG A 302 -4.81 -18.18 5.15
C ARG A 302 -4.99 -16.73 5.60
N CYS A 303 -6.22 -16.33 5.91
CA CYS A 303 -6.54 -14.99 6.37
C CYS A 303 -6.43 -14.79 7.89
N ASP A 304 -6.29 -15.85 8.69
CA ASP A 304 -6.48 -15.80 10.15
C ASP A 304 -5.61 -14.77 10.88
N ASN A 305 -4.38 -14.57 10.39
CA ASN A 305 -3.44 -13.58 10.93
C ASN A 305 -3.39 -12.28 10.12
N CYS A 306 -4.19 -12.14 9.06
CA CYS A 306 -4.14 -10.97 8.20
C CYS A 306 -4.67 -9.72 8.91
N MET A 307 -3.82 -8.69 8.99
CA MET A 307 -4.15 -7.34 9.42
C MET A 307 -3.60 -6.27 8.46
N ALA A 308 -3.28 -6.67 7.22
CA ALA A 308 -2.64 -5.82 6.23
C ALA A 308 -3.55 -4.67 5.76
N HIS A 309 -2.99 -3.47 5.65
CA HIS A 309 -3.75 -2.27 5.29
C HIS A 309 -4.48 -2.41 3.94
N CYS A 310 -3.93 -3.12 2.95
CA CYS A 310 -4.57 -3.31 1.65
C CYS A 310 -5.95 -4.00 1.73
N GLY A 311 -6.20 -4.81 2.76
CA GLY A 311 -7.49 -5.48 2.99
C GLY A 311 -8.43 -4.73 3.94
N TYR A 312 -7.90 -3.97 4.90
CA TYR A 312 -8.70 -3.38 6.00
C TYR A 312 -8.83 -1.87 5.95
N GLU A 313 -7.93 -1.16 5.26
CA GLU A 313 -8.07 0.28 5.02
C GLU A 313 -9.36 0.60 4.24
N PRO A 314 -9.74 -0.16 3.18
CA PRO A 314 -11.02 0.06 2.52
C PRO A 314 -12.22 -0.12 3.45
N THR A 315 -12.18 -1.15 4.31
CA THR A 315 -13.23 -1.38 5.31
C THR A 315 -13.35 -0.20 6.26
N ALA A 316 -12.23 0.31 6.76
CA ALA A 316 -12.18 1.45 7.67
C ALA A 316 -12.68 2.75 6.98
N VAL A 317 -12.35 2.96 5.71
CA VAL A 317 -12.89 4.06 4.90
C VAL A 317 -14.42 3.95 4.78
N LEU A 318 -14.95 2.77 4.44
CA LEU A 318 -16.40 2.57 4.32
C LEU A 318 -17.11 2.74 5.65
N ALA A 319 -16.54 2.23 6.74
CA ALA A 319 -17.08 2.40 8.11
C ALA A 319 -17.15 3.88 8.52
N THR A 320 -16.19 4.70 8.07
CA THR A 320 -16.20 6.15 8.30
C THR A 320 -17.44 6.81 7.69
N THR A 321 -17.87 6.36 6.51
CA THR A 321 -19.06 6.90 5.80
C THR A 321 -20.40 6.39 6.36
N GLY A 322 -20.37 5.39 7.25
CA GLY A 322 -21.54 4.81 7.89
C GLY A 322 -22.02 5.56 9.13
N SER A 323 -21.21 6.47 9.68
CA SER A 323 -21.53 7.20 10.92
C SER A 323 -21.07 8.66 10.86
N LEU A 324 -21.98 9.60 11.15
CA LEU A 324 -21.65 11.03 11.24
C LEU A 324 -20.55 11.31 12.26
N LYS A 325 -20.56 10.61 13.40
CA LYS A 325 -19.52 10.70 14.44
C LYS A 325 -18.15 10.29 13.89
N GLN A 326 -18.10 9.19 13.14
CA GLN A 326 -16.85 8.71 12.56
C GLN A 326 -16.37 9.58 11.40
N SER A 327 -17.29 10.09 10.58
CA SER A 327 -16.97 11.07 9.53
C SER A 327 -16.32 12.34 10.11
N LEU A 328 -16.85 12.87 11.20
CA LEU A 328 -16.25 14.02 11.91
C LEU A 328 -14.87 13.68 12.51
N ARG A 329 -14.74 12.50 13.12
CA ARG A 329 -13.46 12.04 13.66
C ARG A 329 -12.39 11.91 12.59
N ALA A 330 -12.73 11.36 11.42
CA ALA A 330 -11.81 11.27 10.30
C ALA A 330 -11.35 12.65 9.85
N LEU A 331 -12.25 13.63 9.69
CA LEU A 331 -11.90 14.99 9.28
C LEU A 331 -10.96 15.71 10.26
N VAL A 332 -11.13 15.50 11.56
CA VAL A 332 -10.33 16.17 12.62
C VAL A 332 -8.97 15.49 12.85
N GLN A 333 -8.85 14.19 12.52
CA GLN A 333 -7.65 13.39 12.78
C GLN A 333 -6.83 13.09 11.49
N SER A 334 -7.15 13.72 10.35
CA SER A 334 -6.48 13.57 9.03
C SER A 334 -5.28 14.51 8.80
#